data_AF-D3Z100-F1
#
_entry.id   AF-D3Z100-F1
#
_cell.length_a   1.000
_cell.length_b   1.000
_cell.length_c   1.000
_cell.angle_alpha   90.00
_cell.angle_beta   90.00
_cell.angle_gamma   90.00
#
_symmetry.space_group_name_H-M   'P 1'
#
loop_
_entity.id
_entity.type
_entity.pdbx_description
1 polymer ?
#
loop_
_entity_poly.entity_id
_entity_poly.type
_entity_poly.pdbx_seq_one_letter_code
_entity_poly.pdbx_strand_id
1 'polypeptide(L)'
;MALESLSQSLTEQYCCRRCLLLKRLDLTTSAFHWGDRAEAHGEVMKAVLSPIRGLLTPESDVSIAHVLAARADLSRLVPATSVAARRGTSCAINKVLMGDVPDRGGRPSELEAPMPTWKSRREDGGRGKAGQQRWGRRKKKK
;
A
#
# COMPACT_ATOMS: atom_id res chain seq x y z
N MET A 1 10.14 5.26 34.97
CA MET A 1 10.92 4.25 34.23
C MET A 1 10.13 3.63 33.07
N ALA A 2 9.18 2.70 33.28
CA ALA A 2 8.48 2.04 32.16
C ALA A 2 7.55 2.98 31.36
N LEU A 3 6.75 3.82 32.04
CA LEU A 3 5.82 4.73 31.38
C LEU A 3 6.53 5.83 30.58
N GLU A 4 7.61 6.39 31.13
CA GLU A 4 8.42 7.41 30.45
C GLU A 4 9.10 6.85 29.21
N SER A 5 9.66 5.64 29.31
CA SER A 5 10.27 4.94 28.17
C SER A 5 9.24 4.66 27.06
N LEU A 6 8.04 4.21 27.43
CA LEU A 6 6.94 4.02 26.47
C LEU A 6 6.54 5.36 25.83
N SER A 7 6.35 6.40 26.63
CA SER A 7 6.01 7.73 26.12
C SER A 7 7.06 8.24 25.13
N GLN A 8 8.34 8.09 25.45
CA GLN A 8 9.43 8.50 24.58
C GLN A 8 9.39 7.75 23.25
N SER A 9 9.25 6.42 23.29
CA SER A 9 9.17 5.60 22.07
C SER A 9 7.97 5.98 21.20
N LEU A 10 6.80 6.24 21.81
CA LEU A 10 5.61 6.68 21.08
C LEU A 10 5.79 8.07 20.46
N THR A 11 6.41 9.00 21.18
CA THR A 11 6.72 10.35 20.67
C THR A 11 7.68 10.28 19.48
N GLU A 12 8.72 9.45 19.54
CA GLU A 12 9.66 9.25 18.44
C GLU A 12 8.96 8.67 17.21
N GLN A 13 8.13 7.63 17.38
CA GLN A 13 7.33 7.07 16.28
C GLN A 13 6.37 8.09 15.68
N TYR A 14 5.71 8.89 16.52
CA TYR A 14 4.78 9.91 16.08
C TYR A 14 5.48 11.05 15.32
N CYS A 15 6.66 11.48 15.78
CA CYS A 15 7.53 12.44 15.09
C CYS A 15 7.90 11.93 13.69
N CYS A 16 8.36 10.68 13.57
CA CYS A 16 8.65 10.06 12.28
C CYS A 16 7.45 10.07 11.33
N ARG A 17 6.24 9.76 11.82
CA ARG A 17 5.01 9.82 11.02
C ARG A 17 4.67 11.26 10.59
N ARG A 18 4.85 12.25 11.48
CA ARG A 18 4.64 13.67 11.14
C ARG A 18 5.63 14.16 10.08
N CYS A 19 6.91 13.81 10.18
CA CYS A 19 7.91 14.10 9.14
C CYS A 19 7.47 13.59 7.76
N LEU A 20 6.98 12.35 7.70
CA LEU A 20 6.47 11.75 6.47
C LEU A 20 5.26 12.52 5.93
N LEU A 21 4.28 12.83 6.77
CA LEU A 21 3.08 13.57 6.38
C LEU A 21 3.41 14.99 5.88
N LEU A 22 4.32 15.68 6.57
CA LEU A 22 4.82 16.99 6.15
C LEU A 22 5.51 16.92 4.79
N LYS A 23 6.37 15.91 4.58
CA LYS A 23 7.02 15.73 3.28
C LYS A 23 6.03 15.40 2.17
N ARG A 24 5.00 14.60 2.47
CA ARG A 24 3.90 14.33 1.52
C ARG A 24 3.14 15.60 1.17
N LEU A 25 2.83 16.45 2.15
CA LEU A 25 2.19 17.74 1.92
C LEU A 25 3.05 18.63 0.99
N ASP A 26 4.35 18.71 1.26
CA ASP A 26 5.29 19.48 0.45
C ASP A 26 5.31 19.00 -1.00
N LEU A 27 5.48 17.68 -1.20
CA LEU A 27 5.49 17.08 -2.54
C LEU A 27 4.16 17.24 -3.27
N THR A 28 3.04 17.10 -2.57
CA THR A 28 1.71 17.31 -3.15
C THR A 28 1.53 18.77 -3.59
N THR A 29 1.99 19.72 -2.76
CA THR A 29 1.96 21.14 -3.08
C THR A 29 2.85 21.47 -4.28
N SER A 30 4.05 20.88 -4.34
CA SER A 30 4.96 21.03 -5.48
C SER A 30 4.40 20.42 -6.76
N ALA A 31 3.68 19.29 -6.69
CA ALA A 31 3.11 18.65 -7.88
C ALA A 31 2.07 19.53 -8.60
N PHE A 32 1.34 20.38 -7.86
CA PHE A 32 0.44 21.35 -8.48
C PHE A 32 1.16 22.38 -9.35
N HIS A 33 2.46 22.61 -9.14
CA HIS A 33 3.25 23.56 -9.93
C HIS A 33 3.64 23.03 -11.33
N TRP A 34 3.32 21.77 -11.65
CA TRP A 34 3.71 21.12 -12.90
C TRP A 34 2.66 21.21 -14.02
N GLY A 35 1.51 21.85 -13.77
CA GLY A 35 0.48 22.06 -14.79
C GLY A 35 0.48 23.49 -15.32
N ASP A 36 -0.02 23.70 -16.54
CA ASP A 36 -0.09 25.03 -17.19
C ASP A 36 -0.82 26.08 -16.33
N ARG A 37 -1.80 25.65 -15.53
CA ARG A 37 -2.55 26.51 -14.59
C ARG A 37 -1.70 27.03 -13.43
N ALA A 38 -0.56 26.41 -13.15
CA ALA A 38 0.36 26.84 -12.11
C ALA A 38 1.08 28.13 -12.47
N GLU A 39 1.29 28.43 -13.76
CA GLU A 39 1.95 29.65 -14.18
C GLU A 39 1.12 30.89 -13.77
N ALA A 40 -0.21 30.79 -13.87
CA ALA A 40 -1.13 31.86 -13.48
C ALA A 40 -1.43 31.92 -11.98
N HIS A 41 -1.45 30.78 -11.27
CA HIS A 41 -1.95 30.69 -9.90
C HIS A 41 -0.94 30.20 -8.86
N GLY A 42 0.28 29.84 -9.26
CA GLY A 42 1.30 29.24 -8.39
C GLY A 42 1.71 30.15 -7.25
N GLU A 43 1.97 31.43 -7.53
CA GLU A 43 2.36 32.41 -6.49
C GLU A 43 1.24 32.66 -5.48
N VAL A 44 -0.02 32.73 -5.95
CA VAL A 44 -1.19 32.88 -5.06
C VAL A 44 -1.33 31.66 -4.15
N MET A 45 -1.22 30.45 -4.74
CA MET A 45 -1.29 29.20 -3.99
C MET A 45 -0.16 29.10 -2.96
N LYS A 46 1.07 29.46 -3.33
CA LYS A 46 2.23 29.48 -2.44
C LYS A 46 2.06 30.49 -1.30
N ALA A 47 1.53 31.68 -1.58
CA ALA A 47 1.25 32.71 -0.58
C ALA A 47 0.25 32.22 0.49
N VAL A 48 -0.74 31.41 0.09
CA VAL A 48 -1.72 30.83 1.02
C VAL A 48 -1.14 29.65 1.81
N LEU A 49 -0.38 28.75 1.15
CA LEU A 49 0.09 27.51 1.78
C LEU A 49 1.35 27.68 2.63
N SER A 50 2.24 28.61 2.29
CA SER A 50 3.48 28.88 3.02
C SER A 50 3.27 29.17 4.52
N PRO A 51 2.37 30.08 4.94
CA PRO A 51 2.15 30.35 6.37
C PRO A 51 1.59 29.12 7.09
N ILE A 52 0.68 28.38 6.46
CA ILE A 52 0.12 27.15 7.05
C ILE A 52 1.22 26.11 7.24
N ARG A 53 2.08 25.93 6.23
CA ARG A 53 3.19 24.98 6.29
C ARG A 53 4.22 25.33 7.37
N GLY A 54 4.49 26.62 7.58
CA GLY A 54 5.40 27.13 8.61
C GLY A 54 4.94 26.86 10.04
N LEU A 55 3.63 26.71 10.27
CA LEU A 55 3.08 26.35 11.58
C LEU A 55 3.15 24.85 11.89
N LEU A 56 3.39 24.01 10.87
CA LEU A 56 3.38 22.55 11.03
C LEU A 56 4.79 22.03 11.32
N THR A 57 4.97 21.56 12.55
CA THR A 57 6.23 21.00 13.05
C THR A 57 6.19 19.48 13.16
N PRO A 58 7.31 18.77 13.04
CA PRO A 58 7.34 17.33 13.30
C PRO A 58 7.21 16.97 14.78
N GLU A 59 7.56 17.88 15.69
CA GLU A 59 7.42 17.71 17.13
C GLU A 59 5.95 17.69 17.58
N SER A 60 5.67 16.98 18.67
CA SER A 60 4.34 16.94 19.28
C SER A 60 4.31 17.70 20.60
N ASP A 61 3.34 18.59 20.75
CA ASP A 61 3.07 19.29 22.01
C ASP A 61 2.28 18.45 23.02
N VAL A 62 2.00 17.19 22.68
CA VAL A 62 1.23 16.25 23.50
C VAL A 62 2.13 15.64 24.56
N SER A 63 1.86 15.99 25.82
CA SER A 63 2.52 15.38 26.99
C SER A 63 1.70 14.23 27.59
N ILE A 64 2.32 13.41 28.43
CA ILE A 64 1.64 12.33 29.18
C ILE A 64 0.44 12.87 29.96
N ALA A 65 0.56 14.07 30.55
CA ALA A 65 -0.55 14.70 31.27
C ALA A 65 -1.76 14.97 30.37
N HIS A 66 -1.55 15.37 29.11
CA HIS A 66 -2.63 15.55 28.14
C HIS A 66 -3.32 14.22 27.82
N VAL A 67 -2.55 13.13 27.68
CA VAL A 67 -3.10 11.79 27.44
C VAL A 67 -3.92 11.30 28.63
N LEU A 68 -3.44 11.49 29.85
CA LEU A 68 -4.15 11.09 31.07
C LEU A 68 -5.38 11.95 31.37
N ALA A 69 -5.36 13.22 30.96
CA ALA A 69 -6.49 14.13 31.11
C ALA A 69 -7.57 13.93 30.02
N ALA A 70 -7.28 13.15 28.97
CA ALA A 70 -8.22 12.92 27.89
C ALA A 70 -9.47 12.19 28.39
N ARG A 71 -10.63 12.85 28.27
CA ARG A 71 -11.94 12.30 28.65
C ARG A 71 -12.65 11.58 27.51
N ALA A 72 -12.21 11.81 26.28
CA ALA A 72 -12.75 11.21 25.08
C ALA A 72 -11.68 10.31 24.46
N ASP A 73 -12.09 9.12 24.07
CA ASP A 73 -11.22 8.14 23.44
C ASP A 73 -11.40 8.15 21.92
N LEU A 74 -10.29 8.19 21.18
CA LEU A 74 -10.23 8.06 19.73
C LEU A 74 -9.73 6.69 19.27
N SER A 75 -9.62 5.71 20.18
CA SER A 75 -9.21 4.33 19.88
C SER A 75 -10.08 3.68 18.79
N ARG A 76 -11.33 4.11 18.65
CA ARG A 76 -12.18 3.80 17.48
C ARG A 76 -11.94 4.84 16.38
N LEU A 77 -10.84 4.67 15.65
CA LEU A 77 -10.64 5.38 14.40
C LEU A 77 -11.63 4.84 13.35
N VAL A 78 -12.67 5.61 13.08
CA VAL A 78 -13.54 5.38 11.92
C VAL A 78 -12.77 5.83 10.68
N PRO A 79 -12.50 4.94 9.70
CA PRO A 79 -11.77 5.34 8.51
C PRO A 79 -12.44 6.53 7.83
N ALA A 80 -11.65 7.51 7.38
CA ALA A 80 -12.19 8.65 6.62
C ALA A 80 -12.91 8.22 5.34
N THR A 81 -12.58 7.03 4.81
CA THR A 81 -13.24 6.39 3.68
C THR A 81 -14.50 5.60 4.04
N SER A 82 -14.81 5.47 5.33
CA SER A 82 -15.98 4.71 5.78
C SER A 82 -17.27 5.34 5.27
N VAL A 83 -18.29 4.50 5.12
CA VAL A 83 -19.65 4.90 4.77
C VAL A 83 -20.16 5.98 5.74
N ALA A 84 -19.89 5.83 7.04
CA ALA A 84 -20.29 6.79 8.07
C ALA A 84 -19.64 8.18 7.87
N ALA A 85 -18.33 8.22 7.61
CA ALA A 85 -17.62 9.47 7.36
C ALA A 85 -18.03 10.14 6.03
N ARG A 86 -18.32 9.34 4.99
CA ARG A 86 -18.73 9.85 3.67
C ARG A 86 -20.17 10.33 3.61
N ARG A 87 -21.07 9.80 4.44
CA ARG A 87 -22.47 10.26 4.51
C ARG A 87 -22.56 11.76 4.85
N GLY A 88 -21.68 12.27 5.71
CA GLY A 88 -21.66 13.68 6.11
C GLY A 88 -20.76 14.60 5.28
N THR A 89 -19.96 14.06 4.35
CA THR A 89 -18.96 14.81 3.58
C THR A 89 -19.25 14.81 2.08
N SER A 90 -20.52 14.64 1.70
CA SER A 90 -20.95 14.76 0.30
C SER A 90 -20.64 16.16 -0.22
N CYS A 91 -19.89 16.24 -1.31
CA CYS A 91 -19.58 17.51 -1.98
C CYS A 91 -19.78 17.39 -3.49
N ALA A 92 -19.66 18.49 -4.22
CA ALA A 92 -19.84 18.48 -5.68
C ALA A 92 -18.93 17.46 -6.41
N ILE A 93 -17.81 17.08 -5.80
CA ILE A 93 -16.86 16.08 -6.31
C ILE A 93 -17.22 14.67 -5.79
N ASN A 94 -17.51 14.51 -4.49
CA ASN A 94 -17.87 13.22 -3.88
C ASN A 94 -19.38 13.13 -3.66
N LYS A 95 -20.14 13.01 -4.75
CA LYS A 95 -21.62 12.95 -4.69
C LYS A 95 -22.16 11.56 -4.40
N VAL A 96 -21.48 10.51 -4.86
CA VAL A 96 -22.00 9.15 -4.86
C VAL A 96 -21.32 8.33 -3.77
N LEU A 97 -22.13 7.83 -2.83
CA LEU A 97 -21.69 6.82 -1.89
C LEU A 97 -21.87 5.45 -2.55
N MET A 98 -20.75 4.83 -2.95
CA MET A 98 -20.78 3.47 -3.49
C MET A 98 -21.30 2.54 -2.39
N GLY A 99 -22.33 1.76 -2.72
CA GLY A 99 -22.89 0.74 -1.84
C GLY A 99 -21.95 -0.46 -1.69
N ASP A 100 -22.51 -1.60 -1.29
CA ASP A 100 -21.72 -2.83 -1.22
C ASP A 100 -21.18 -3.19 -2.61
N VAL A 101 -19.85 -3.24 -2.73
CA VAL A 101 -19.17 -3.51 -4.01
C VAL A 101 -18.80 -4.99 -4.01
N PRO A 102 -19.41 -5.82 -4.88
CA PRO A 102 -19.03 -7.22 -5.00
C PRO A 102 -17.53 -7.33 -5.27
N ASP A 103 -16.91 -8.37 -4.71
CA ASP A 103 -15.49 -8.61 -4.91
C ASP A 103 -15.15 -8.59 -6.41
N ARG A 104 -14.24 -7.70 -6.81
CA ARG A 104 -13.94 -7.42 -8.24
C ARG A 104 -12.87 -8.32 -8.83
N GLY A 105 -12.48 -9.39 -8.15
CA GLY A 105 -11.65 -10.45 -8.71
C GLY A 105 -10.45 -10.84 -7.84
N GLY A 106 -9.89 -12.00 -8.22
CA GLY A 106 -9.11 -12.90 -7.38
C GLY A 106 -8.03 -12.27 -6.51
N ARG A 107 -8.04 -12.65 -5.24
CA ARG A 107 -6.92 -12.36 -4.34
C ARG A 107 -5.64 -12.90 -4.99
N PRO A 108 -4.48 -12.26 -4.79
CA PRO A 108 -3.22 -12.79 -5.30
C PRO A 108 -2.94 -14.25 -4.88
N SER A 109 -3.53 -14.69 -3.76
CA SER A 109 -3.50 -16.07 -3.26
C SER A 109 -4.46 -17.04 -3.97
N GLU A 110 -5.47 -16.53 -4.67
CA GLU A 110 -6.48 -17.28 -5.43
C GLU A 110 -6.14 -17.40 -6.91
N LEU A 111 -5.07 -16.72 -7.36
CA LEU A 111 -4.53 -16.90 -8.71
C LEU A 111 -3.91 -18.29 -8.82
N GLU A 112 -4.44 -19.10 -9.74
CA GLU A 112 -3.81 -20.36 -10.11
C GLU A 112 -2.37 -20.10 -10.58
N ALA A 113 -1.42 -20.90 -10.09
CA ALA A 113 -0.03 -20.77 -10.47
C ALA A 113 0.11 -20.90 -11.99
N PRO A 114 0.92 -20.05 -12.65
CA PRO A 114 1.11 -20.17 -14.09
C PRO A 114 1.60 -21.58 -14.44
N MET A 115 1.10 -22.14 -15.54
CA MET A 115 1.51 -23.47 -15.99
C MET A 115 3.05 -23.57 -16.03
N PRO A 116 3.63 -24.66 -15.48
CA PRO A 116 5.07 -24.84 -15.52
C PRO A 116 5.56 -24.89 -16.97
N THR A 117 6.74 -24.31 -17.23
CA THR A 117 7.34 -24.34 -18.56
C THR A 117 7.79 -25.75 -18.90
N TRP A 118 7.40 -26.23 -20.09
CA TRP A 118 7.87 -27.50 -20.63
C TRP A 118 9.39 -27.42 -20.86
N LYS A 119 10.14 -28.30 -20.21
CA LYS A 119 11.56 -28.54 -20.52
C LYS A 119 11.66 -29.80 -21.36
N SER A 120 12.33 -29.71 -22.52
CA SER A 120 12.67 -30.90 -23.30
C SER A 120 13.45 -31.89 -22.42
N ARG A 121 13.12 -33.17 -22.54
CA ARG A 121 13.89 -34.24 -21.89
C ARG A 121 15.33 -34.13 -22.39
N ARG A 122 16.27 -33.89 -21.48
CA ARG A 122 17.70 -33.90 -21.83
C ARG A 122 18.02 -35.29 -22.39
N GLU A 123 18.30 -35.38 -23.69
CA GLU A 123 19.07 -36.48 -24.25
C GLU A 123 20.52 -36.27 -23.80
N ASP A 124 20.82 -36.61 -22.55
CA ASP A 124 22.20 -36.76 -22.13
C ASP A 124 22.50 -38.26 -22.01
N GLY A 125 23.38 -38.70 -22.92
CA GLY A 125 23.72 -40.09 -23.16
C GLY A 125 24.44 -40.72 -21.98
N GLY A 126 23.70 -41.47 -21.16
CA GLY A 126 24.26 -42.38 -20.16
C GLY A 126 24.39 -43.80 -20.72
N ARG A 127 25.61 -44.15 -21.17
CA ARG A 127 26.05 -45.48 -21.60
C ARG A 127 25.59 -46.63 -20.69
N GLY A 128 24.90 -47.59 -21.30
CA GLY A 128 25.19 -49.03 -21.25
C GLY A 128 25.22 -49.76 -19.90
N LYS A 129 24.26 -50.67 -19.72
CA LYS A 129 24.54 -52.06 -19.32
C LYS A 129 23.35 -53.00 -19.57
N ALA A 130 23.65 -54.07 -20.30
CA ALA A 130 23.12 -55.43 -20.20
C ALA A 130 21.63 -55.69 -20.43
N GLY A 131 21.33 -56.53 -21.43
CA GLY A 131 20.04 -57.20 -21.55
C GLY A 131 19.82 -57.83 -22.93
N GLN A 132 20.62 -58.84 -23.28
CA GLN A 132 20.30 -59.71 -24.42
C GLN A 132 18.94 -60.37 -24.18
N GLN A 133 17.99 -60.18 -25.10
CA GLN A 133 16.85 -61.08 -25.31
C GLN A 133 16.42 -61.00 -26.78
N ARG A 134 17.00 -61.90 -27.59
CA ARG A 134 16.43 -62.38 -28.86
C ARG A 134 15.00 -62.81 -28.59
N TRP A 135 14.00 -62.32 -29.34
CA TRP A 135 12.76 -63.06 -29.60
C TRP A 135 12.30 -62.88 -31.06
N GLY A 136 12.45 -63.97 -31.81
CA GLY A 136 11.49 -64.53 -32.77
C GLY A 136 10.75 -63.63 -33.75
N ARG A 137 11.32 -63.45 -34.94
CA ARG A 137 10.63 -62.95 -36.14
C ARG A 137 9.76 -64.08 -36.74
N ARG A 138 8.49 -64.17 -36.36
CA ARG A 138 7.52 -65.08 -37.00
C ARG A 138 6.94 -64.42 -38.26
N LYS A 139 7.42 -64.84 -39.44
CA LYS A 139 6.86 -64.49 -40.74
C LYS A 139 5.42 -65.02 -40.86
N LYS A 140 4.47 -64.17 -41.23
CA LYS A 140 3.27 -64.58 -41.98
C LYS A 140 3.53 -64.29 -43.45
N LYS A 141 3.52 -65.32 -44.29
CA LYS A 141 3.40 -65.19 -45.75
C LYS A 141 2.00 -65.68 -46.13
N LYS A 142 1.44 -65.07 -47.17
CA LYS A 142 0.19 -65.42 -47.85
C LYS A 142 0.10 -66.91 -48.15
#